data_AF-L8GTK2-F1
#
_entry.id   AF-L8GTK2-F1
#
_cell.length_a   1.000
_cell.length_b   1.000
_cell.length_c   1.000
_cell.angle_alpha   90.00
_cell.angle_beta   90.00
_cell.angle_gamma   90.00
#
_symmetry.space_group_name_H-M   'P 1'
#
loop_
_entity.id
_entity.type
_entity.pdbx_description
1 polymer ?
#
loop_
_entity_poly.entity_id
_entity_poly.type
_entity_poly.pdbx_seq_one_letter_code
_entity_poly.pdbx_strand_id
1 'polypeptide(L)'
;MVVMTVVVVVRSYVLPSSVQQKWDAFAAAYLAENPQRRLQYIPHMGTAEMQVVLGESRYFFTVTTAMMCVLHRFAFGQEFSLRELQDETAIPDKDLKRTLFSLISPLQGSRVGLLVKQPVKGKFEPTDRFSVNAAFASRLRKIRVPALPYPPPRKQRQPTSSSSSSSSTGGAMME
;
A
#
# COMPACT_ATOMS: atom_id res chain seq x y z
N MET A 1 22.84 -35.09 -16.71
CA MET A 1 22.93 -34.00 -15.72
C MET A 1 21.57 -33.31 -15.70
N VAL A 2 20.72 -33.62 -14.72
CA VAL A 2 19.39 -33.01 -14.61
C VAL A 2 19.62 -31.58 -14.18
N VAL A 3 19.51 -30.63 -15.11
CA VAL A 3 19.50 -29.20 -14.78
C VAL A 3 18.20 -28.99 -14.00
N MET A 4 18.30 -29.05 -12.68
CA MET A 4 17.22 -28.75 -11.77
C MET A 4 16.95 -27.26 -11.93
N THR A 5 16.11 -26.90 -12.91
CA THR A 5 15.61 -25.56 -13.09
C THR A 5 14.76 -25.26 -11.86
N VAL A 6 15.40 -24.68 -10.85
CA VAL A 6 14.71 -24.01 -9.77
C VAL A 6 13.99 -22.85 -10.45
N VAL A 7 12.72 -23.08 -10.80
CA VAL A 7 11.79 -22.02 -11.14
C VAL A 7 11.60 -21.25 -9.84
N VAL A 8 12.50 -20.30 -9.59
CA VAL A 8 12.28 -19.27 -8.58
C VAL A 8 10.99 -18.60 -9.01
N VAL A 9 9.92 -18.84 -8.25
CA VAL A 9 8.62 -18.19 -8.47
C VAL A 9 8.85 -16.70 -8.28
N VAL A 10 9.10 -16.01 -9.39
CA VAL A 10 9.24 -14.57 -9.44
C VAL A 10 7.89 -14.03 -9.05
N ARG A 11 7.83 -13.15 -8.04
CA ARG A 11 6.63 -12.38 -7.73
C ARG A 11 6.25 -11.60 -8.99
N SER A 12 5.35 -12.15 -9.80
CA SER A 12 4.90 -11.58 -11.05
C SER A 12 3.78 -10.60 -10.71
N TYR A 13 4.06 -9.31 -10.80
CA TYR A 13 2.97 -8.33 -10.80
C TYR A 13 2.58 -8.09 -12.25
N VAL A 14 1.29 -8.02 -12.54
CA VAL A 14 0.81 -7.51 -13.82
C VAL A 14 0.97 -6.00 -13.80
N LEU A 15 1.93 -5.49 -14.58
CA LEU A 15 2.16 -4.07 -14.72
C LEU A 15 1.16 -3.47 -15.73
N PRO A 16 0.74 -2.21 -15.57
CA PRO A 16 0.00 -1.51 -16.61
C PRO A 16 0.74 -1.55 -17.95
N SER A 17 0.01 -1.66 -19.05
CA SER A 17 0.58 -1.81 -20.40
C SER A 17 1.60 -0.71 -20.74
N SER A 18 1.32 0.53 -20.35
CA SER A 18 2.22 1.68 -20.56
C SER A 18 3.55 1.57 -19.80
N VAL A 19 3.54 0.90 -18.64
CA VAL A 19 4.75 0.64 -17.84
C VAL A 19 5.48 -0.58 -18.40
N GLN A 20 4.74 -1.64 -18.74
CA GLN A 20 5.28 -2.87 -19.30
C GLN A 20 6.04 -2.60 -20.61
N GLN A 21 5.48 -1.81 -21.52
CA GLN A 21 6.15 -1.45 -22.78
C GLN A 21 7.50 -0.75 -22.56
N LYS A 22 7.56 0.17 -21.59
CA LYS A 22 8.81 0.86 -21.25
C LYS A 22 9.83 -0.08 -20.62
N TRP A 23 9.36 -0.98 -19.77
CA TRP A 23 10.21 -2.02 -19.19
C TRP A 23 10.77 -2.95 -20.26
N ASP A 24 9.94 -3.42 -21.20
CA ASP A 24 10.35 -4.33 -22.27
C ASP A 24 11.37 -3.68 -23.20
N ALA A 25 11.14 -2.41 -23.58
CA ALA A 25 12.09 -1.64 -24.38
C ALA A 25 13.45 -1.49 -23.67
N PHE A 26 13.43 -1.18 -22.38
CA PHE A 26 14.66 -1.10 -21.57
C PHE A 26 15.35 -2.47 -21.47
N ALA A 27 14.59 -3.52 -21.19
CA ALA A 27 15.13 -4.87 -21.04
C ALA A 27 15.80 -5.36 -22.33
N ALA A 28 15.17 -5.11 -23.49
CA ALA A 28 15.73 -5.46 -24.79
C ALA A 28 17.03 -4.72 -25.07
N ALA A 29 17.08 -3.40 -24.84
CA ALA A 29 18.29 -2.60 -25.03
C ALA A 29 19.42 -3.04 -24.08
N TYR A 30 19.12 -3.25 -22.80
CA TYR A 30 20.11 -3.65 -21.80
C TYR A 30 20.73 -5.03 -22.09
N LEU A 31 19.90 -6.00 -22.48
CA LEU A 31 20.36 -7.36 -22.80
C LEU A 31 21.12 -7.43 -24.13
N ALA A 32 20.81 -6.55 -25.09
CA ALA A 32 21.59 -6.43 -26.33
C ALA A 32 23.04 -5.99 -26.06
N GLU A 33 23.26 -5.08 -25.12
CA GLU A 33 24.60 -4.64 -24.69
C GLU A 33 25.28 -5.62 -23.72
N ASN A 34 24.49 -6.39 -22.96
CA ASN A 34 24.99 -7.25 -21.89
C ASN A 34 24.46 -8.70 -22.01
N PRO A 35 24.80 -9.45 -23.08
CA PRO A 35 24.20 -10.76 -23.36
C PRO A 35 24.49 -11.83 -22.30
N GLN A 36 25.62 -11.71 -21.59
CA GLN A 36 25.97 -12.61 -20.48
C GLN A 36 25.20 -12.34 -19.17
N ARG A 37 24.46 -11.23 -19.05
CA ARG A 37 23.74 -10.87 -17.83
C ARG A 37 22.28 -11.30 -17.90
N ARG A 38 21.71 -11.62 -16.74
CA ARG A 38 20.26 -11.86 -16.59
C ARG A 38 19.62 -10.67 -15.90
N LEU A 39 18.59 -10.11 -16.54
CA LEU A 39 17.78 -9.05 -15.95
C LEU A 39 16.60 -9.67 -15.20
N GLN A 40 16.40 -9.24 -13.95
CA GLN A 40 15.25 -9.63 -13.13
C GLN A 40 14.63 -8.38 -12.53
N TYR A 41 13.33 -8.18 -12.77
CA TYR A 41 12.60 -7.11 -12.12
C TYR A 41 12.28 -7.50 -10.67
N ILE A 42 12.45 -6.56 -9.74
CA ILE A 42 12.15 -6.74 -8.31
C ILE A 42 11.03 -5.77 -7.92
N PRO A 43 9.75 -6.16 -8.08
CA PRO A 43 8.63 -5.21 -8.01
C PRO A 43 8.47 -4.54 -6.63
N HIS A 44 8.81 -5.24 -5.55
CA HIS A 44 8.63 -4.71 -4.19
C HIS A 44 9.63 -3.61 -3.81
N MET A 45 10.70 -3.42 -4.59
CA MET A 45 11.65 -2.33 -4.40
C MET A 45 11.31 -1.10 -5.26
N GLY A 46 10.31 -1.21 -6.15
CA GLY A 46 9.92 -0.13 -7.04
C GLY A 46 8.96 0.88 -6.39
N THR A 47 9.14 2.14 -6.77
CA THR A 47 8.22 3.25 -6.49
C THR A 47 7.79 3.90 -7.80
N ALA A 48 6.62 4.52 -7.78
CA ALA A 48 6.09 5.27 -8.92
C ALA A 48 5.47 6.58 -8.42
N GLU A 49 5.58 7.62 -9.24
CA GLU A 49 4.78 8.83 -9.09
C GLU A 49 3.59 8.76 -10.02
N MET A 50 2.40 8.94 -9.46
CA MET A 50 1.15 8.86 -10.21
C MET A 50 0.36 10.14 -10.00
N GLN A 51 -0.18 10.67 -11.09
CA GLN A 51 -1.19 11.71 -11.00
C GLN A 51 -2.57 11.06 -10.92
N VAL A 52 -3.37 11.48 -9.96
CA VAL A 52 -4.75 11.07 -9.79
C VAL A 52 -5.64 12.30 -9.83
N VAL A 53 -6.70 12.24 -10.63
CA VAL A 53 -7.70 13.30 -10.75
C VAL A 53 -8.98 12.81 -10.08
N LEU A 54 -9.44 13.53 -9.07
CA LEU A 54 -10.66 13.24 -8.30
C LEU A 54 -11.56 14.48 -8.39
N GLY A 55 -12.60 14.39 -9.23
CA GLY A 55 -13.41 15.56 -9.60
C GLY A 55 -12.53 16.66 -10.18
N GLU A 56 -12.60 17.86 -9.60
CA GLU A 56 -11.80 19.02 -10.02
C GLU A 56 -10.40 19.06 -9.38
N SER A 57 -10.11 18.15 -8.44
CA SER A 57 -8.83 18.14 -7.74
C SER A 57 -7.83 17.19 -8.36
N ARG A 58 -6.61 17.70 -8.58
CA ARG A 58 -5.45 16.91 -9.02
C ARG A 58 -4.51 16.66 -7.85
N TYR A 59 -4.08 15.42 -7.69
CA TYR A 59 -3.13 14.96 -6.68
C TYR A 59 -1.99 14.20 -7.33
N PHE A 60 -0.80 14.29 -6.74
CA PHE A 60 0.37 13.50 -7.10
C PHE A 60 0.69 12.57 -5.95
N PHE A 61 0.63 11.27 -6.21
CA PHE A 61 0.91 10.23 -5.24
C PHE A 61 2.26 9.58 -5.53
N THR A 62 3.12 9.50 -4.51
CA THR A 62 4.29 8.63 -4.53
C THR A 62 3.88 7.30 -3.89
N VAL A 63 3.86 6.24 -4.68
CA VAL A 63 3.34 4.92 -4.29
C VAL A 63 4.36 3.82 -4.59
N THR A 64 4.17 2.63 -4.04
CA THR A 64 4.94 1.44 -4.43
C THR A 64 4.41 0.86 -5.74
N THR A 65 5.19 0.00 -6.42
CA THR A 65 4.74 -0.68 -7.64
C THR A 65 3.43 -1.45 -7.42
N ALA A 66 3.27 -2.13 -6.27
CA ALA A 66 2.04 -2.86 -5.96
C ALA A 66 0.83 -1.93 -5.86
N MET A 67 0.97 -0.79 -5.18
CA MET A 67 -0.07 0.23 -5.08
C MET A 67 -0.41 0.80 -6.46
N MET A 68 0.59 1.03 -7.31
CA MET A 68 0.39 1.51 -8.67
C MET A 68 -0.44 0.52 -9.50
N CYS A 69 -0.11 -0.77 -9.46
CA CYS A 69 -0.87 -1.82 -10.14
C CYS A 69 -2.33 -1.84 -9.68
N VAL A 70 -2.57 -1.77 -8.37
CA VAL A 70 -3.93 -1.74 -7.80
C VAL A 70 -4.68 -0.49 -8.22
N LEU A 71 -4.07 0.70 -8.06
CA LEU A 71 -4.71 1.97 -8.39
C LEU A 71 -5.04 2.10 -9.88
N HIS A 72 -4.23 1.52 -10.77
CA HIS A 72 -4.50 1.53 -12.20
C HIS A 72 -5.77 0.76 -12.59
N ARG A 73 -6.25 -0.17 -11.74
CA ARG A 73 -7.51 -0.88 -11.97
C ARG A 73 -8.73 -0.01 -11.73
N PHE A 74 -8.64 0.98 -10.85
CA PHE A 74 -9.78 1.80 -10.47
C PHE A 74 -10.00 2.95 -11.46
N ALA A 75 -11.11 2.89 -12.20
CA ALA A 75 -11.73 4.09 -12.77
C ALA A 75 -12.84 4.64 -11.86
N PHE A 76 -13.33 5.85 -12.16
CA PHE A 76 -14.43 6.45 -11.40
C PHE A 76 -15.70 5.59 -11.51
N GLY A 77 -16.33 5.30 -10.38
CA GLY A 77 -17.53 4.45 -10.30
C GLY A 77 -17.27 2.95 -10.39
N GLN A 78 -16.02 2.51 -10.53
CA GLN A 78 -15.68 1.09 -10.50
C GLN A 78 -15.41 0.60 -9.09
N GLU A 79 -15.77 -0.66 -8.88
CA GLU A 79 -15.55 -1.40 -7.65
C GLU A 79 -15.03 -2.78 -7.99
N PHE A 80 -14.08 -3.25 -7.20
CA PHE A 80 -13.45 -4.56 -7.37
C PHE A 80 -13.43 -5.28 -6.04
N SER A 81 -13.69 -6.58 -6.09
CA SER A 81 -13.46 -7.46 -4.95
C SER A 81 -11.98 -7.71 -4.72
N LEU A 82 -11.62 -8.14 -3.50
CA LEU A 82 -10.25 -8.58 -3.20
C LEU A 82 -9.79 -9.67 -4.17
N ARG A 83 -10.68 -10.62 -4.49
CA ARG A 83 -10.38 -11.72 -5.41
C ARG A 83 -10.12 -11.24 -6.84
N GLU A 84 -10.97 -10.37 -7.37
CA GLU A 84 -10.77 -9.81 -8.71
C GLU A 84 -9.46 -9.03 -8.81
N LEU A 85 -9.15 -8.20 -7.80
CA LEU A 85 -7.87 -7.49 -7.75
C LEU A 85 -6.68 -8.44 -7.72
N GLN A 86 -6.78 -9.56 -6.99
CA GLN A 86 -5.74 -10.57 -6.94
C GLN A 86 -5.53 -11.24 -8.31
N ASP A 87 -6.62 -11.64 -8.96
CA ASP A 87 -6.59 -12.33 -10.25
C ASP A 87 -6.04 -11.40 -11.36
N GLU A 88 -6.44 -10.13 -11.36
CA GLU A 88 -6.03 -9.16 -12.39
C GLU A 88 -4.60 -8.63 -12.20
N THR A 89 -4.16 -8.47 -10.94
CA THR A 89 -2.82 -7.88 -10.67
C THR A 89 -1.74 -8.94 -10.43
N ALA A 90 -2.13 -10.20 -10.20
CA ALA A 90 -1.27 -11.31 -9.78
C ALA A 90 -0.41 -11.01 -8.52
N ILE A 91 -0.78 -10.01 -7.73
CA ILE A 91 -0.08 -9.68 -6.48
C ILE A 91 -0.38 -10.77 -5.45
N PRO A 92 0.62 -11.32 -4.75
CA PRO A 92 0.40 -12.31 -3.69
C PRO A 92 -0.56 -11.79 -2.61
N ASP A 93 -1.49 -12.62 -2.15
CA ASP A 93 -2.56 -12.24 -1.20
C ASP A 93 -2.05 -11.42 0.00
N LYS A 94 -0.94 -11.85 0.61
CA LYS A 94 -0.33 -11.14 1.75
C LYS A 94 0.13 -9.73 1.39
N ASP A 95 0.75 -9.57 0.22
CA ASP A 95 1.23 -8.27 -0.27
C ASP A 95 0.08 -7.40 -0.78
N LEU A 96 -0.96 -8.00 -1.34
CA LEU A 96 -2.18 -7.32 -1.78
C LEU A 96 -2.94 -6.74 -0.59
N LYS A 97 -3.18 -7.54 0.47
CA LYS A 97 -3.82 -7.08 1.71
C LYS A 97 -3.05 -5.93 2.36
N ARG A 98 -1.71 -6.00 2.37
CA ARG A 98 -0.85 -4.91 2.85
C ARG A 98 -1.01 -3.63 2.01
N THR A 99 -1.03 -3.80 0.69
CA THR A 99 -1.21 -2.71 -0.28
C THR A 99 -2.56 -2.04 -0.09
N LEU A 100 -3.65 -2.82 -0.04
CA LEU A 100 -5.00 -2.31 0.17
C LEU A 100 -5.15 -1.64 1.54
N PHE A 101 -4.59 -2.24 2.60
CA PHE A 101 -4.60 -1.63 3.94
C PHE A 101 -3.96 -0.23 3.93
N SER A 102 -2.86 -0.07 3.20
CA SER A 102 -2.18 1.22 3.07
C SER A 102 -3.00 2.24 2.30
N LEU A 103 -3.77 1.82 1.30
CA LEU A 103 -4.61 2.69 0.46
C LEU A 103 -5.96 3.08 1.11
N ILE A 104 -6.52 2.23 1.97
CA ILE A 104 -7.75 2.52 2.73
C ILE A 104 -7.50 3.33 4.01
N SER A 105 -6.26 3.30 4.52
CA SER A 105 -5.90 4.01 5.74
C SER A 105 -5.79 5.52 5.48
N PRO A 106 -6.04 6.37 6.50
CA PRO A 106 -5.87 7.81 6.38
C PRO A 106 -4.47 8.19 5.88
N LEU A 107 -4.42 9.06 4.86
CA LEU A 107 -3.17 9.54 4.26
C LEU A 107 -2.78 10.91 4.81
N GLN A 108 -1.52 11.29 4.62
CA GLN A 108 -1.04 12.60 5.05
C GLN A 108 -1.87 13.73 4.41
N GLY A 109 -2.40 14.61 5.25
CA GLY A 109 -3.24 15.73 4.82
C GLY A 109 -4.71 15.38 4.56
N SER A 110 -5.11 14.11 4.70
CA SER A 110 -6.50 13.64 4.61
C SER A 110 -6.93 12.86 5.85
N ARG A 111 -8.23 12.88 6.16
CA ARG A 111 -8.81 12.09 7.25
C ARG A 111 -9.20 10.67 6.81
N VAL A 112 -9.21 10.42 5.50
CA VAL A 112 -9.66 9.17 4.90
C VAL A 112 -8.60 8.64 3.93
N GLY A 113 -8.68 7.34 3.63
CA GLY A 113 -7.87 6.72 2.58
C GLY A 113 -8.40 7.03 1.18
N LEU A 114 -7.55 6.79 0.19
CA LEU A 114 -7.86 6.95 -1.24
C LEU A 114 -8.90 5.92 -1.71
N LEU A 115 -8.83 4.71 -1.14
CA LEU A 115 -9.83 3.66 -1.37
C LEU A 115 -10.73 3.50 -0.13
N VAL A 116 -11.91 2.95 -0.34
CA VAL A 116 -12.82 2.53 0.73
C VAL A 116 -13.15 1.05 0.57
N LYS A 117 -13.25 0.32 1.69
CA LYS A 117 -13.66 -1.09 1.74
C LYS A 117 -15.13 -1.22 2.14
N GLN A 118 -15.85 -2.16 1.54
CA GLN A 118 -17.17 -2.60 1.96
C GLN A 118 -17.18 -4.13 2.16
N PRO A 119 -17.60 -4.63 3.34
CA PRO A 119 -17.91 -3.90 4.58
C PRO A 119 -16.69 -3.18 5.18
N VAL A 120 -16.91 -2.03 5.84
CA VAL A 120 -15.82 -1.16 6.35
C VAL A 120 -14.99 -1.82 7.46
N LYS A 121 -15.62 -2.63 8.30
CA LYS A 121 -14.99 -3.27 9.46
C LYS A 121 -14.66 -4.73 9.17
N GLY A 122 -13.78 -5.31 9.98
CA GLY A 122 -13.40 -6.71 9.91
C GLY A 122 -12.06 -6.94 9.19
N LYS A 123 -11.72 -8.22 9.05
CA LYS A 123 -10.55 -8.65 8.28
C LYS A 123 -10.85 -8.56 6.78
N PHE A 124 -9.81 -8.72 5.96
CA PHE A 124 -9.97 -8.80 4.51
C PHE A 124 -10.48 -10.18 4.11
N GLU A 125 -11.65 -10.21 3.50
CA GLU A 125 -12.28 -11.37 2.91
C GLU A 125 -12.24 -11.29 1.37
N PRO A 126 -12.21 -12.43 0.65
CA PRO A 126 -12.16 -12.44 -0.81
C PRO A 126 -13.30 -11.69 -1.49
N THR A 127 -14.46 -11.62 -0.84
CA THR A 127 -15.68 -10.95 -1.33
C THR A 127 -15.76 -9.48 -0.96
N ASP A 128 -14.83 -8.96 -0.13
CA ASP A 128 -14.79 -7.55 0.22
C ASP A 128 -14.59 -6.71 -1.04
N ARG A 129 -15.40 -5.67 -1.17
CA ARG A 129 -15.33 -4.74 -2.30
C ARG A 129 -14.57 -3.48 -1.95
N PHE A 130 -13.86 -2.96 -2.93
CA PHE A 130 -13.08 -1.75 -2.85
C PHE A 130 -13.53 -0.80 -3.93
N SER A 131 -13.53 0.50 -3.64
CA SER A 131 -13.80 1.55 -4.61
C SER A 131 -13.03 2.81 -4.26
N VAL A 132 -12.94 3.74 -5.20
CA VAL A 132 -12.36 5.06 -4.95
C VAL A 132 -13.23 5.83 -3.96
N ASN A 133 -12.62 6.36 -2.92
CA ASN A 133 -13.34 7.12 -1.91
C ASN A 133 -13.69 8.51 -2.43
N ALA A 134 -14.96 8.74 -2.78
CA ALA A 134 -15.45 10.04 -3.23
C ALA A 134 -15.29 11.17 -2.19
N ALA A 135 -15.17 10.83 -0.91
CA ALA A 135 -14.92 11.79 0.16
C ALA A 135 -13.41 12.09 0.37
N PHE A 136 -12.53 11.53 -0.47
CA PHE A 136 -11.10 11.81 -0.38
C PHE A 136 -10.81 13.25 -0.74
N ALA A 137 -10.40 14.02 0.26
CA ALA A 137 -9.86 15.36 0.11
C ALA A 137 -8.60 15.48 0.96
N SER A 138 -7.52 16.00 0.38
CA SER A 138 -6.29 16.30 1.10
C SER A 138 -5.92 17.78 0.99
N ARG A 139 -5.36 18.32 2.08
CA ARG A 139 -4.74 19.66 2.09
C ARG A 139 -3.44 19.71 1.27
N LEU A 140 -2.84 18.56 1.00
CA LEU A 140 -1.59 18.44 0.25
C LEU A 140 -1.87 17.97 -1.17
N ARG A 141 -1.19 18.59 -2.16
CA ARG A 141 -1.25 18.16 -3.57
C ARG A 141 -0.29 17.01 -3.86
N LYS A 142 0.84 16.93 -3.14
CA LYS A 142 1.82 15.83 -3.21
C LYS A 142 1.71 14.98 -1.95
N ILE A 143 1.44 13.68 -2.10
CA ILE A 143 1.16 12.78 -1.00
C ILE A 143 1.99 11.51 -1.19
N ARG A 144 2.81 11.18 -0.21
CA ARG A 144 3.52 9.89 -0.19
C ARG A 144 2.69 8.88 0.59
N VAL A 145 2.34 7.76 -0.06
CA VAL A 145 1.59 6.69 0.59
C VAL A 145 2.58 5.79 1.35
N PRO A 146 2.50 5.70 2.69
CA PRO A 146 3.36 4.81 3.45
C PRO A 146 2.94 3.35 3.24
N ALA A 147 3.91 2.44 3.17
CA ALA A 147 3.64 1.01 3.20
C ALA A 147 3.36 0.57 4.65
N LEU A 148 2.09 0.42 5.00
CA LEU A 148 1.66 0.01 6.33
C LEU A 148 1.68 -1.52 6.46
N PRO A 149 2.04 -2.10 7.62
CA PRO A 149 1.92 -3.53 7.85
C PRO A 149 0.45 -3.95 7.99
N TYR A 150 0.13 -5.16 7.53
CA TYR A 150 -1.16 -5.82 7.74
C TYR A 150 -0.94 -7.27 8.24
N PRO A 151 -1.70 -7.75 9.25
CA PRO A 151 -2.71 -7.01 10.02
C PRO A 151 -2.10 -5.86 10.82
N PRO A 152 -2.89 -4.81 11.14
CA PRO A 152 -2.37 -3.69 11.92
C PRO A 152 -1.84 -4.18 13.27
N PRO A 153 -0.75 -3.58 13.77
CA PRO A 153 -0.19 -3.96 15.06
C PRO A 153 -1.23 -3.77 16.16
N ARG A 154 -1.34 -4.73 17.09
CA ARG A 154 -2.19 -4.57 18.27
C ARG A 154 -1.65 -3.40 19.09
N LYS A 155 -2.47 -2.38 19.33
CA LYS A 155 -2.13 -1.32 20.29
C LYS A 155 -1.95 -1.97 21.66
N GLN A 156 -0.71 -2.10 22.12
CA GLN A 156 -0.41 -2.44 23.50
C GLN A 156 -0.91 -1.26 24.34
N ARG A 157 -1.88 -1.50 25.24
CA ARG A 157 -2.28 -0.50 26.23
C ARG A 157 -1.06 -0.21 27.10
N GLN A 158 -0.46 0.96 26.95
CA GLN A 158 0.46 1.47 27.97
C GLN A 158 -0.33 1.56 29.27
N PRO A 159 0.14 0.98 30.39
CA PRO A 159 -0.46 1.27 31.68
C PRO A 159 -0.30 2.76 31.93
N THR A 160 -1.42 3.46 32.13
CA THR A 160 -1.42 4.83 32.60
C THR A 160 -0.80 4.82 33.99
N SER A 161 0.48 5.20 34.11
CA SER A 161 1.04 5.61 35.39
C SER A 161 0.35 6.92 35.76
N SER A 162 -0.83 6.82 36.37
CA SER A 162 -1.45 7.92 37.09
C SER A 162 -0.56 8.22 38.27
N SER A 163 0.33 9.21 38.11
CA SER A 163 0.93 9.95 39.20
C SER A 163 -0.20 10.67 39.96
N SER A 164 -0.70 10.04 41.02
CA SER A 164 -1.43 10.76 42.06
C SER A 164 -0.41 11.28 43.06
N SER A 165 0.10 12.47 42.78
CA SER A 165 0.60 13.37 43.80
C SER A 165 -0.58 13.85 44.64
N SER A 166 -0.63 13.45 45.90
CA SER A 166 -1.41 14.14 46.93
C SER A 166 -0.48 14.55 48.07
N SER A 167 -0.08 15.81 48.01
CA SER A 167 0.48 16.60 49.08
C SER A 167 -0.59 16.95 50.12
N SER A 168 -0.31 16.69 51.40
CA SER A 168 -0.87 17.39 52.59
C SER A 168 -0.43 16.61 53.85
N THR A 169 -0.05 17.12 55.03
CA THR A 169 0.29 18.42 55.62
C THR A 169 0.65 18.09 57.09
N GLY A 170 1.74 18.64 57.64
CA GLY A 170 1.90 19.02 59.07
C GLY A 170 2.05 17.95 60.17
N GLY A 171 3.07 18.10 61.02
CA GLY A 171 3.17 17.38 62.30
C GLY A 171 4.50 17.51 63.02
N ALA A 172 4.66 18.61 63.74
CA ALA A 172 5.59 18.97 64.83
C ALA A 172 6.72 18.02 65.30
N MET A 173 7.90 18.62 65.47
CA MET A 173 8.99 18.24 66.38
C MET A 173 8.53 18.19 67.85
N MET A 174 8.96 17.17 68.60
CA MET A 174 9.36 17.22 70.03
C MET A 174 9.75 15.82 70.51
N GLU A 175 11.05 15.56 70.69
CA GLU A 175 11.71 15.26 71.97
C GLU A 175 13.24 15.21 71.75
#